data_AF-A6N0F4-F1
#
_entry.id   AF-A6N0F4-F1
#
_cell.length_a   1.000
_cell.length_b   1.000
_cell.length_c   1.000
_cell.angle_alpha   90.00
_cell.angle_beta   90.00
_cell.angle_gamma   90.00
#
_symmetry.space_group_name_H-M   'P 1'
#
loop_
_entity.id
_entity.type
_entity.pdbx_description
1 polymer ?
#
loop_
_entity_poly.entity_id
_entity_poly.type
_entity_poly.pdbx_seq_one_letter_code
_entity_poly.pdbx_strand_id
1 'polypeptide(L)'
;ATELLTDHHAAASYTVSNRTLWQASFDAFFGLLTKYCLSKYESIKQMFVMQSPCSVTGSEVSKATSREMPVELLRASLPHTNDQQRQLLLDFAQRTMPVTGINPTGANGGYITSESVPG
;
A
#
# COMPACT_ATOMS: atom_id res chain seq x y z
N ALA A 1 -32.11 -26.64 17.44
CA ALA A 1 -31.11 -27.70 17.69
C ALA A 1 -31.60 -28.96 17.00
N THR A 2 -30.69 -29.78 16.44
CA THR A 2 -30.94 -30.95 15.54
C THR A 2 -31.38 -30.50 14.14
N GLU A 3 -30.71 -30.75 13.01
CA GLU A 3 -29.85 -31.86 12.56
C GLU A 3 -28.80 -31.30 11.57
N LEU A 4 -27.50 -31.38 11.85
CA LEU A 4 -26.44 -30.96 10.90
C LEU A 4 -25.20 -31.85 10.97
N LEU A 5 -25.38 -33.14 11.31
CA LEU A 5 -24.28 -34.11 11.40
C LEU A 5 -24.31 -35.21 10.33
N THR A 6 -25.22 -35.16 9.36
CA THR A 6 -25.42 -36.31 8.47
C THR A 6 -24.59 -36.26 7.18
N ASP A 7 -23.95 -35.14 6.84
CA ASP A 7 -23.30 -35.07 5.53
C ASP A 7 -21.95 -34.33 5.56
N HIS A 8 -20.92 -35.07 5.99
CA HIS A 8 -19.52 -34.61 5.99
C HIS A 8 -19.08 -34.12 4.60
N HIS A 9 -19.67 -34.66 3.53
CA HIS A 9 -19.37 -34.27 2.14
C HIS A 9 -20.07 -32.96 1.75
N ALA A 10 -21.31 -32.73 2.20
CA ALA A 10 -21.99 -31.45 2.00
C ALA A 10 -21.39 -30.32 2.85
N ALA A 11 -20.93 -30.62 4.07
CA ALA A 11 -20.19 -29.67 4.90
C ALA A 11 -18.86 -29.27 4.23
N ALA A 12 -18.13 -30.24 3.67
CA ALA A 12 -16.91 -29.97 2.92
C ALA A 12 -17.18 -29.11 1.67
N SER A 13 -18.19 -29.43 0.86
CA SER A 13 -18.54 -28.65 -0.34
C SER A 13 -19.06 -27.24 -0.01
N TYR A 14 -19.77 -27.08 1.12
CA TYR A 14 -20.19 -25.77 1.63
C TYR A 14 -18.98 -24.93 2.05
N THR A 15 -17.98 -25.52 2.72
CA THR A 15 -16.75 -24.79 3.08
C THR A 15 -15.93 -24.37 1.86
N VAL A 16 -15.86 -25.22 0.82
CA VAL A 16 -15.20 -24.89 -0.46
C VAL A 16 -15.94 -23.77 -1.18
N SER A 17 -17.27 -23.87 -1.29
CA SER A 17 -18.10 -22.86 -1.95
C SER A 17 -18.04 -21.51 -1.23
N ASN A 18 -18.02 -21.51 0.11
CA ASN A 18 -17.82 -20.30 0.90
C ASN A 18 -16.43 -19.69 0.70
N ARG A 19 -15.37 -20.51 0.60
CA ARG A 19 -14.03 -20.01 0.30
C ARG A 19 -13.96 -19.39 -1.09
N THR A 20 -14.56 -20.02 -2.10
CA THR A 20 -14.61 -19.46 -3.46
C THR A 20 -15.39 -18.15 -3.51
N LEU A 21 -16.54 -18.07 -2.84
CA LEU A 21 -17.34 -16.84 -2.77
C LEU A 21 -16.59 -15.72 -2.04
N TRP A 22 -15.97 -16.04 -0.90
CA TRP A 22 -15.15 -15.09 -0.15
C TRP A 22 -13.96 -14.59 -0.99
N GLN A 23 -13.27 -15.49 -1.70
CA GLN A 23 -12.15 -15.12 -2.56
C GLN A 23 -12.60 -14.21 -3.71
N ALA A 24 -13.71 -14.55 -4.38
CA ALA A 24 -14.26 -13.72 -5.45
C ALA A 24 -14.67 -12.32 -4.93
N SER A 25 -15.23 -12.27 -3.72
CA SER A 25 -15.59 -11.00 -3.05
C SER A 25 -14.35 -10.18 -2.72
N PHE A 26 -13.31 -10.83 -2.19
CA PHE A 26 -12.02 -10.20 -1.92
C PHE A 26 -11.37 -9.70 -3.20
N ASP A 27 -11.34 -10.49 -4.27
CA ASP A 27 -10.72 -10.11 -5.55
C ASP A 27 -11.42 -8.89 -6.17
N ALA A 28 -12.76 -8.85 -6.12
CA ALA A 28 -13.53 -7.69 -6.58
C ALA A 28 -13.24 -6.44 -5.74
N PHE A 29 -13.22 -6.59 -4.41
CA PHE A 29 -12.87 -5.53 -3.48
C PHE A 29 -11.44 -5.02 -3.71
N PHE A 30 -10.49 -5.93 -3.87
CA PHE A 30 -9.08 -5.62 -4.05
C PHE A 30 -8.82 -4.94 -5.40
N GLY A 31 -9.54 -5.35 -6.44
CA GLY A 31 -9.54 -4.65 -7.73
C GLY A 31 -10.01 -3.20 -7.59
N LEU A 32 -11.05 -2.94 -6.78
CA LEU A 32 -11.51 -1.58 -6.51
C LEU A 32 -10.48 -0.79 -5.68
N LEU A 33 -9.91 -1.41 -4.66
CA LEU A 33 -8.90 -0.79 -3.79
C LEU A 33 -7.68 -0.36 -4.59
N THR A 34 -7.14 -1.24 -5.43
CA THR A 34 -5.97 -0.96 -6.27
C THR A 34 -6.26 0.11 -7.32
N LYS A 35 -7.46 0.10 -7.93
CA LYS A 35 -7.91 1.16 -8.83
C LYS A 35 -7.98 2.52 -8.13
N TYR A 36 -8.56 2.57 -6.93
CA TYR A 36 -8.61 3.80 -6.13
C TYR A 36 -7.21 4.32 -5.84
N CYS A 37 -6.31 3.45 -5.38
CA CYS A 37 -4.92 3.77 -5.09
C CYS A 37 -4.22 4.42 -6.28
N LEU A 38 -4.35 3.81 -7.47
CA LEU A 38 -3.74 4.33 -8.69
C LEU A 38 -4.35 5.68 -9.12
N SER A 39 -5.68 5.78 -9.15
CA SER A 39 -6.36 7.01 -9.53
C SER A 39 -6.05 8.17 -8.58
N LYS A 40 -5.97 7.90 -7.27
CA LYS A 40 -5.62 8.91 -6.27
C LYS A 40 -4.18 9.39 -6.45
N TYR A 41 -3.24 8.48 -6.70
CA TYR A 41 -1.85 8.83 -6.98
C TYR A 41 -1.70 9.70 -8.23
N GLU A 42 -2.34 9.33 -9.34
CA GLU A 42 -2.33 10.12 -10.58
C GLU A 42 -2.92 11.52 -10.36
N SER A 43 -4.04 11.61 -9.63
CA SER A 43 -4.66 12.89 -9.29
C SER A 43 -3.74 13.78 -8.46
N ILE A 44 -3.06 13.21 -7.45
CA ILE A 44 -2.09 13.95 -6.62
C ILE A 44 -0.92 14.42 -7.49
N LYS A 45 -0.30 13.53 -8.27
CA LYS A 45 0.78 13.91 -9.19
C LYS A 45 0.38 15.04 -10.13
N GLN A 46 -0.79 14.95 -10.74
CA GLN A 46 -1.28 15.97 -11.68
C GLN A 46 -1.47 17.33 -10.98
N MET A 47 -2.01 17.34 -9.76
CA MET A 47 -2.13 18.58 -8.97
C MET A 47 -0.77 19.21 -8.71
N PHE A 48 0.26 18.43 -8.37
CA PHE A 48 1.61 18.96 -8.14
C PHE A 48 2.28 19.46 -9.41
N VAL A 49 2.12 18.77 -10.55
CA VAL A 49 2.60 19.24 -11.86
C VAL A 49 1.97 20.59 -12.25
N MET A 50 0.67 20.76 -11.97
CA MET A 50 -0.04 22.02 -12.24
C MET A 50 0.34 23.15 -11.26
N GLN A 51 0.67 22.84 -10.01
CA GLN A 51 0.98 23.85 -8.99
C GLN A 51 2.43 24.37 -9.02
N SER A 52 3.40 23.58 -9.49
CA SER A 52 4.78 24.06 -9.60
C SER A 52 5.62 23.23 -10.61
N PRO A 53 5.86 23.75 -11.82
CA PRO A 53 6.72 23.06 -12.80
C PRO A 53 8.20 23.00 -12.39
N CYS A 54 8.64 23.82 -11.42
CA CYS A 54 10.05 24.09 -11.14
C CYS A 54 10.53 23.63 -9.74
N SER A 55 9.63 23.17 -8.86
CA SER A 55 9.99 22.78 -7.49
C SER A 55 9.10 21.65 -6.94
N VAL A 56 8.92 20.57 -7.70
CA VAL A 56 8.37 19.34 -7.13
C VAL A 56 9.47 18.65 -6.33
N THR A 57 9.59 18.99 -5.05
CA THR A 57 10.26 18.11 -4.10
C THR A 57 9.41 16.84 -4.01
N GLY A 58 9.89 15.73 -4.58
CA GLY A 58 9.18 14.44 -4.58
C GLY A 58 8.75 13.96 -3.17
N SER A 59 9.35 14.52 -2.12
CA SER A 59 8.95 14.38 -0.72
C SER A 59 7.52 14.85 -0.43
N GLU A 60 7.07 15.99 -0.96
CA GLU A 60 5.73 16.54 -0.64
C GLU A 60 4.62 15.75 -1.34
N VAL A 61 4.87 15.31 -2.58
CA VAL A 61 3.99 14.39 -3.32
C VAL A 61 3.88 13.05 -2.59
N SER A 62 4.99 12.51 -2.10
CA SER A 62 5.03 11.24 -1.38
C SER A 62 4.31 11.32 -0.03
N LYS A 63 4.45 12.43 0.71
CA LYS A 63 3.73 12.67 1.97
C LYS A 63 2.23 12.81 1.75
N ALA A 64 1.79 13.61 0.78
CA ALA A 64 0.38 13.77 0.45
C ALA A 64 -0.24 12.44 -0.02
N THR A 65 0.49 11.70 -0.85
CA THR A 65 0.09 10.35 -1.30
C THR A 65 -0.03 9.41 -0.10
N SER A 66 0.99 9.30 0.75
CA SER A 66 0.98 8.40 1.92
C SER A 66 -0.15 8.69 2.91
N ARG A 67 -0.65 9.93 2.96
CA ARG A 67 -1.74 10.36 3.84
C ARG A 67 -3.13 10.01 3.31
N GLU A 68 -3.27 9.91 1.99
CA GLU A 68 -4.53 9.53 1.34
C GLU A 68 -4.60 8.06 0.91
N MET A 69 -3.44 7.40 0.83
CA MET A 69 -3.35 5.98 0.55
C MET A 69 -3.88 5.15 1.72
N PRO A 70 -4.78 4.17 1.48
CA PRO A 70 -5.33 3.32 2.52
C PRO A 70 -4.33 2.22 2.93
N VAL A 71 -3.19 2.63 3.50
CA VAL A 71 -2.04 1.75 3.82
C VAL A 71 -2.39 0.59 4.74
N GLU A 72 -3.24 0.80 5.75
CA GLU A 72 -3.64 -0.29 6.65
C GLU A 72 -4.57 -1.29 5.97
N LEU A 73 -5.44 -0.82 5.07
CA LEU A 73 -6.32 -1.68 4.30
C LEU A 73 -5.54 -2.51 3.26
N LEU A 74 -4.51 -1.90 2.65
CA LEU A 74 -3.57 -2.59 1.77
C LEU A 74 -2.78 -3.66 2.53
N ARG A 75 -2.26 -3.31 3.72
CA ARG A 75 -1.54 -4.25 4.58
C ARG A 75 -2.44 -5.41 5.03
N ALA A 76 -3.67 -5.13 5.44
CA ALA A 76 -4.66 -6.16 5.81
C ALA A 76 -5.07 -7.05 4.64
N SER A 77 -4.94 -6.56 3.40
CA SER A 77 -5.24 -7.32 2.18
C SER A 77 -4.11 -8.27 1.75
N LEU A 78 -2.85 -8.04 2.16
CA LEU A 78 -1.69 -8.88 1.79
C LEU A 78 -1.82 -10.39 2.08
N PRO A 79 -2.36 -10.86 3.22
CA PRO A 79 -2.52 -12.30 3.46
C PRO A 79 -3.57 -12.95 2.54
N HIS A 80 -4.35 -12.15 1.82
CA HIS A 80 -5.48 -12.59 1.02
C HIS A 80 -5.23 -12.43 -0.50
N THR A 81 -4.12 -11.80 -0.87
CA THR A 81 -3.71 -11.62 -2.27
C THR A 81 -3.00 -12.83 -2.84
N ASN A 82 -3.26 -13.10 -4.12
CA ASN A 82 -2.48 -14.05 -4.93
C ASN A 82 -1.18 -13.42 -5.47
N ASP A 83 -0.33 -14.22 -6.11
CA ASP A 83 0.98 -13.76 -6.60
C ASP A 83 0.88 -12.62 -7.63
N GLN A 84 -0.14 -12.65 -8.50
CA GLN A 84 -0.37 -11.61 -9.49
C GLN A 84 -0.75 -10.26 -8.83
N GLN A 85 -1.64 -10.32 -7.84
CA GLN A 85 -2.06 -9.15 -7.05
C GLN A 85 -0.90 -8.58 -6.22
N ARG A 86 -0.01 -9.43 -5.69
CA ARG A 86 1.21 -9.00 -5.00
C ARG A 86 2.19 -8.30 -5.94
N GLN A 87 2.36 -8.81 -7.14
CA GLN A 87 3.21 -8.17 -8.15
C GLN A 87 2.70 -6.77 -8.51
N LEU A 88 1.38 -6.60 -8.63
CA LEU A 88 0.76 -5.30 -8.88
C LEU A 88 0.99 -4.31 -7.73
N LEU A 89 0.91 -4.76 -6.47
CA LEU A 89 1.25 -3.93 -5.32
C LEU A 89 2.71 -3.52 -5.30
N LEU A 90 3.62 -4.40 -5.70
CA LEU A 90 5.05 -4.11 -5.78
C LEU A 90 5.36 -3.07 -6.87
N ASP A 91 4.79 -3.22 -8.07
CA ASP A 91 4.94 -2.22 -9.15
C ASP A 91 4.38 -0.85 -8.70
N PHE A 92 3.24 -0.85 -8.02
CA PHE A 92 2.68 0.37 -7.44
C PHE A 92 3.59 1.00 -6.38
N ALA A 93 4.12 0.21 -5.44
CA ALA A 93 5.02 0.70 -4.40
C ALA A 93 6.30 1.30 -5.00
N GLN A 94 6.86 0.68 -6.04
CA GLN A 94 8.03 1.20 -6.76
C GLN A 94 7.74 2.54 -7.45
N ARG A 95 6.54 2.71 -8.01
CA ARG A 95 6.14 3.95 -8.70
C ARG A 95 5.78 5.09 -7.76
N THR A 96 5.32 4.79 -6.54
CA THR A 96 4.83 5.77 -5.57
C THR A 96 5.85 6.15 -4.50
N MET A 97 6.84 5.29 -4.25
CA MET A 97 8.01 5.68 -3.50
C MET A 97 8.86 6.62 -4.36
N PRO A 98 9.19 7.84 -3.88
CA PRO A 98 10.30 8.55 -4.47
C PRO A 98 11.51 7.63 -4.32
N VAL A 99 12.32 7.49 -5.37
CA VAL A 99 13.62 6.81 -5.31
C VAL A 99 14.45 7.53 -4.26
N THR A 100 14.22 7.14 -3.01
CA THR A 100 15.08 7.46 -1.90
C THR A 100 16.09 6.35 -2.04
N GLY A 101 17.22 6.67 -2.67
CA GLY A 101 18.38 5.82 -2.60
C GLY A 101 18.63 5.55 -1.12
N ILE A 102 18.20 4.40 -0.64
CA ILE A 102 18.63 3.81 0.62
C ILE A 102 20.10 3.44 0.38
N ASN A 103 20.96 4.45 0.44
CA ASN A 103 22.33 4.25 0.85
C ASN A 103 22.26 3.88 2.34
N PRO A 104 22.70 2.69 2.77
CA PRO A 104 22.92 2.43 4.18
C PRO A 104 24.21 3.14 4.59
N THR A 105 24.17 4.47 4.71
CA THR A 105 25.29 5.26 5.22
C THR A 105 24.86 6.03 6.44
N GLY A 106 25.53 5.75 7.57
CA GLY A 106 25.58 6.66 8.69
C GLY A 106 24.89 6.16 9.94
N ALA A 107 25.45 5.10 10.54
CA ALA A 107 25.31 4.90 11.96
C ALA A 107 25.86 6.13 12.70
N ASN A 108 25.00 6.74 13.50
CA ASN A 108 25.27 7.16 14.87
C ASN A 108 26.49 8.05 15.13
N GLY A 109 26.23 9.33 15.40
CA GLY A 109 27.24 10.24 15.95
C GLY A 109 26.71 11.64 16.10
N GLY A 110 25.84 11.86 17.09
CA GLY A 110 25.49 13.21 17.50
C GLY A 110 26.73 13.92 18.04
N TYR A 111 26.92 15.18 17.68
CA TYR A 111 27.11 16.22 18.68
C TYR A 111 26.80 17.61 18.10
N ILE A 112 26.11 18.33 18.95
CA ILE A 112 25.75 19.74 19.00
C ILE A 112 26.88 20.73 18.63
N THR A 113 26.45 21.81 18.01
CA THR A 113 27.16 23.05 17.67
C THR A 113 28.00 23.63 18.82
N SER A 114 29.20 24.12 18.52
CA SER A 114 29.90 25.11 19.35
C SER A 114 30.61 26.11 18.44
N GLU A 115 29.96 27.25 18.27
CA GLU A 115 30.51 28.49 17.73
C GLU A 115 31.56 29.09 18.69
N SER A 116 32.70 29.53 18.17
CA SER A 116 33.70 30.29 18.93
C SER A 116 33.88 31.66 18.26
N VAL A 117 33.55 32.72 18.99
CA VAL A 117 33.72 34.13 18.59
C VAL A 117 35.17 34.57 18.82
N PRO A 118 35.82 35.31 17.89
CA PRO A 118 37.13 35.91 18.12
C PRO A 118 37.05 37.15 19.02
N GLY A 119 37.95 37.24 19.99
CA GLY A 119 38.28 38.46 20.74
C GLY A 119 39.77 38.74 20.64
#